data_AF-A0A1F2SNV0-F1
#
_entry.id   AF-A0A1F2SNV0-F1
#
_cell.length_a   1.000
_cell.length_b   1.000
_cell.length_c   1.000
_cell.angle_alpha   90.00
_cell.angle_beta   90.00
_cell.angle_gamma   90.00
#
_symmetry.space_group_name_H-M   'P 1'
#
loop_
_entity.id
_entity.type
_entity.pdbx_description
1 polymer ?
#
loop_
_entity_poly.entity_id
_entity_poly.type
_entity_poly.pdbx_seq_one_letter_code
_entity_poly.pdbx_strand_id
1 'polypeptide(L)'
;MDYLLIIGLGVATIALAFLSWHFFQQAQNLKARYSPIVDVEAEVKTRRSKSDSEVAAAQAKLEQIKLEQQRFELENERRREQLTKEFEEGVTKHKHLAKEVSLLEENLEDISFGVYKPHFNFQSTQDYKEALERLRNDERRLIREGGAAVCQVNWTVSGSGADGQRMAKQYTKLLIRAFNGECEATIANVSWNNIVKMEERIRKSFGVLNELGGIMQMSLSQEFLDLKMNELRLTHECEDKRYQEREEQRVIRETLREEEKARREIEKAREDAEREEERSQKALEKAREEALKATGNQLEKLSEQIKSLESKLDEAHQNKERAISRAQLTKSGFVYVISNTGSFGERIVKVGMTRRMEPMERIAELGDASVPFPFDLHAMLYSDNAPELESAIHELVADRRVNLVNPRKEFFRDVDIEEIEAFVKRKGLSAQFIKMAEAKEYRETLALREQVGKLAEEPAKFSEALFSPAGDSGTG
;
A
#
# COMPACT_ATOMS: atom_id res chain seq x y z
N MET A 1 102.80 107.38 -59.77
CA MET A 1 101.75 106.40 -60.12
C MET A 1 101.30 105.57 -58.90
N ASP A 2 101.81 105.83 -57.69
CA ASP A 2 101.59 104.94 -56.54
C ASP A 2 100.46 105.34 -55.58
N TYR A 3 100.01 106.60 -55.60
CA TYR A 3 98.92 107.07 -54.71
C TYR A 3 97.51 106.57 -55.13
N LEU A 4 97.29 106.32 -56.42
CA LEU A 4 95.99 105.84 -56.93
C LEU A 4 95.73 104.37 -56.57
N LEU A 5 96.77 103.54 -56.48
CA LEU A 5 96.65 102.12 -56.10
C LEU A 5 96.28 101.93 -54.62
N ILE A 6 96.83 102.74 -53.73
CA ILE A 6 96.54 102.67 -52.27
C ILE A 6 95.09 103.10 -51.99
N ILE A 7 94.60 104.13 -52.67
CA ILE A 7 93.21 104.58 -52.56
C ILE A 7 92.25 103.51 -53.10
N GLY A 8 92.60 102.87 -54.24
CA GLY A 8 91.81 101.76 -54.80
C GLY A 8 91.71 100.55 -53.86
N LEU A 9 92.81 100.19 -53.20
CA LEU A 9 92.85 99.10 -52.22
C LEU A 9 92.04 99.41 -50.96
N GLY A 10 92.08 100.66 -50.47
CA GLY A 10 91.27 101.10 -49.33
C GLY A 10 89.76 101.08 -49.61
N VAL A 11 89.34 101.45 -50.83
CA VAL A 11 87.92 101.37 -51.22
C VAL A 11 87.47 99.91 -51.36
N ALA A 12 88.32 99.01 -51.86
CA ALA A 12 88.00 97.59 -52.00
C ALA A 12 87.83 96.88 -50.64
N THR A 13 88.66 97.20 -49.63
CA THR A 13 88.54 96.61 -48.30
C THR A 13 87.28 97.09 -47.57
N ILE A 14 86.92 98.37 -47.71
CA ILE A 14 85.68 98.92 -47.18
C ILE A 14 84.47 98.28 -47.87
N ALA A 15 84.52 98.07 -49.19
CA ALA A 15 83.46 97.40 -49.93
C ALA A 15 83.30 95.93 -49.49
N LEU A 16 84.40 95.20 -49.27
CA LEU A 16 84.36 93.82 -48.77
C LEU A 16 83.84 93.74 -47.33
N ALA A 17 84.20 94.69 -46.46
CA ALA A 17 83.67 94.77 -45.10
C ALA A 17 82.18 95.13 -45.08
N PHE A 18 81.73 96.00 -45.99
CA PHE A 18 80.32 96.32 -46.15
C PHE A 18 79.52 95.13 -46.70
N LEU A 19 80.06 94.42 -47.69
CA LEU A 19 79.44 93.20 -48.22
C LEU A 19 79.38 92.11 -47.15
N SER A 20 80.44 91.89 -46.36
CA SER A 20 80.43 90.90 -45.28
C SER A 20 79.41 91.27 -44.18
N TRP A 21 79.33 92.55 -43.81
CA TRP A 21 78.31 93.04 -42.88
C TRP A 21 76.90 92.91 -43.44
N HIS A 22 76.71 93.22 -44.73
CA HIS A 22 75.42 93.09 -45.41
C HIS A 22 74.97 91.62 -45.51
N PHE A 23 75.86 90.71 -45.88
CA PHE A 23 75.59 89.27 -45.88
C PHE A 23 75.34 88.71 -44.48
N PHE A 24 76.05 89.21 -43.46
CA PHE A 24 75.81 88.84 -42.06
C PHE A 24 74.43 89.30 -41.57
N GLN A 25 74.02 90.53 -41.91
CA GLN A 25 72.68 91.05 -41.66
C GLN A 25 71.60 90.25 -42.39
N GLN A 26 71.84 89.88 -43.66
CA GLN A 26 70.93 89.01 -44.40
C GLN A 26 70.83 87.62 -43.75
N ALA A 27 71.93 87.03 -43.29
CA ALA A 27 71.94 85.75 -42.61
C ALA A 27 71.20 85.79 -41.27
N GLN A 28 71.35 86.87 -40.48
CA GLN A 28 70.58 87.06 -39.25
C GLN A 28 69.09 87.27 -39.54
N ASN A 29 68.73 88.06 -40.56
CA ASN A 29 67.35 88.24 -40.98
C ASN A 29 66.73 86.95 -41.50
N LEU A 30 67.46 86.10 -42.23
CA LEU A 30 67.00 84.76 -42.58
C LEU A 30 66.78 83.91 -41.32
N LYS A 31 67.73 83.89 -40.39
CA LYS A 31 67.60 83.11 -39.15
C LYS A 31 66.39 83.56 -38.30
N ALA A 32 66.11 84.87 -38.26
CA ALA A 32 64.93 85.42 -37.60
C ALA A 32 63.63 85.09 -38.37
N ARG A 33 63.64 85.18 -39.70
CA ARG A 33 62.50 84.89 -40.57
C ARG A 33 62.13 83.40 -40.59
N TYR A 34 63.10 82.51 -40.41
CA TYR A 34 62.92 81.05 -40.38
C TYR A 34 62.93 80.44 -38.96
N SER A 35 63.12 81.24 -37.89
CA SER A 35 62.98 80.80 -36.49
C SER A 35 61.67 80.06 -36.18
N PRO A 36 60.50 80.45 -36.73
CA PRO A 36 59.25 79.71 -36.51
C PRO A 36 59.27 78.30 -37.11
N ILE A 37 60.04 78.05 -38.18
CA ILE A 37 60.12 76.75 -38.88
C ILE A 37 61.06 75.78 -38.14
N VAL A 38 62.07 76.31 -37.45
CA VAL A 38 62.92 75.51 -36.54
C VAL A 38 62.13 75.04 -35.31
N ASP A 39 61.10 75.78 -34.89
CA ASP A 39 60.19 75.39 -33.80
C ASP A 39 59.16 74.34 -34.26
N VAL A 40 58.74 74.36 -35.53
CA VAL A 40 57.89 73.31 -36.12
C VAL A 40 58.59 71.94 -36.08
N GLU A 41 59.88 71.86 -36.36
CA GLU A 41 60.61 70.58 -36.26
C GLU A 41 60.68 70.05 -34.82
N ALA A 42 60.87 70.95 -33.84
CA ALA A 42 60.84 70.58 -32.42
C ALA A 42 59.44 70.13 -31.97
N GLU A 43 58.39 70.84 -32.38
CA GLU A 43 56.99 70.51 -32.12
C GLU A 43 56.55 69.22 -32.82
N VAL A 44 57.05 68.94 -34.04
CA VAL A 44 56.82 67.65 -34.72
C VAL A 44 57.50 66.51 -33.95
N LYS A 45 58.69 66.73 -33.39
CA LYS A 45 59.39 65.73 -32.58
C LYS A 45 58.66 65.45 -31.26
N THR A 46 58.14 66.47 -30.58
CA THR A 46 57.35 66.29 -29.34
C THR A 46 55.98 65.66 -29.62
N ARG A 47 55.32 65.99 -30.73
CA ARG A 47 54.08 65.32 -31.14
C ARG A 47 54.29 63.88 -31.56
N ARG A 48 55.38 63.58 -32.28
CA ARG A 48 55.75 62.19 -32.61
C ARG A 48 56.05 61.40 -31.35
N SER A 49 56.84 61.92 -30.40
CA SER A 49 57.11 61.20 -29.16
C SER A 49 55.86 60.99 -28.29
N LYS A 50 54.93 61.95 -28.26
CA LYS A 50 53.61 61.77 -27.63
C LYS A 50 52.77 60.71 -28.34
N SER A 51 52.69 60.77 -29.66
CA SER A 51 51.98 59.77 -30.47
C SER A 51 52.57 58.37 -30.30
N ASP A 52 53.90 58.24 -30.30
CA ASP A 52 54.59 56.96 -30.11
C ASP A 52 54.34 56.41 -28.69
N SER A 53 54.33 57.29 -27.68
CA SER A 53 53.97 56.94 -26.29
C SER A 53 52.51 56.49 -26.17
N GLU A 54 51.58 57.19 -26.82
CA GLU A 54 50.16 56.84 -26.85
C GLU A 54 49.91 55.52 -27.58
N VAL A 55 50.60 55.28 -28.70
CA VAL A 55 50.56 54.02 -29.45
C VAL A 55 51.14 52.88 -28.60
N ALA A 56 52.26 53.08 -27.92
CA ALA A 56 52.83 52.08 -27.02
C ALA A 56 51.89 51.76 -25.84
N ALA A 57 51.25 52.78 -25.26
CA ALA A 57 50.26 52.59 -24.20
C ALA A 57 49.00 51.86 -24.68
N ALA A 58 48.53 52.15 -25.90
CA ALA A 58 47.40 51.46 -26.52
C ALA A 58 47.74 50.00 -26.86
N GLN A 59 48.95 49.72 -27.35
CA GLN A 59 49.44 48.37 -27.60
C GLN A 59 49.55 47.55 -26.30
N ALA A 60 50.06 48.16 -25.23
CA ALA A 60 50.14 47.51 -23.92
C ALA A 60 48.75 47.16 -23.36
N LYS A 61 47.76 48.07 -23.50
CA LYS A 61 46.37 47.79 -23.13
C LYS A 61 45.74 46.69 -23.98
N LEU A 62 45.99 46.69 -25.29
CA LEU A 62 45.49 45.65 -26.19
C LEU A 62 46.04 44.27 -25.81
N GLU A 63 47.33 44.18 -25.49
CA GLU A 63 47.94 42.93 -25.02
C GLU A 63 47.37 42.49 -23.66
N GLN A 64 47.11 43.42 -22.73
CA GLN A 64 46.41 43.08 -21.47
C GLN A 64 45.01 42.53 -21.72
N ILE A 65 44.22 43.18 -22.57
CA ILE A 65 42.85 42.74 -22.90
C ILE A 65 42.86 41.37 -23.57
N LYS A 66 43.79 41.11 -24.50
CA LYS A 66 43.94 39.77 -25.12
C LYS A 66 44.26 38.70 -24.10
N LEU A 67 45.14 39.01 -23.15
CA LEU A 67 45.58 38.06 -22.12
C LEU A 67 44.46 37.79 -21.10
N GLU A 68 43.66 38.80 -20.77
CA GLU A 68 42.43 38.65 -19.98
C GLU A 68 41.37 37.82 -20.73
N GLN A 69 41.17 38.07 -22.03
CA GLN A 69 40.25 37.30 -22.86
C GLN A 69 40.65 35.83 -22.94
N GLN A 70 41.94 35.53 -23.16
CA GLN A 70 42.44 34.16 -23.15
C GLN A 70 42.26 33.47 -21.80
N ARG A 71 42.48 34.18 -20.69
CA ARG A 71 42.22 33.64 -19.34
C ARG A 71 40.74 33.34 -19.13
N PHE A 72 39.86 34.24 -19.55
CA PHE A 72 38.42 34.07 -19.45
C PHE A 72 37.90 32.92 -20.32
N GLU A 73 38.42 32.77 -21.54
CA GLU A 73 38.10 31.64 -22.43
C GLU A 73 38.51 30.31 -21.80
N LEU A 74 39.73 30.22 -21.27
CA LEU A 74 40.24 29.02 -20.59
C LEU A 74 39.43 28.68 -19.32
N GLU A 75 39.06 29.69 -18.54
CA GLU A 75 38.25 29.51 -17.33
C GLU A 75 36.83 29.03 -17.69
N ASN A 76 36.23 29.57 -18.75
CA ASN A 76 34.93 29.13 -19.25
C ASN A 76 34.97 27.72 -19.84
N GLU A 77 36.06 27.32 -20.50
CA GLU A 77 36.25 25.93 -20.95
C GLU A 77 36.30 24.98 -19.77
N ARG A 78 37.13 25.27 -18.76
CA ARG A 78 37.19 24.46 -17.52
C ARG A 78 35.85 24.37 -16.81
N ARG A 79 35.13 25.48 -16.71
CA ARG A 79 33.80 25.52 -16.08
C ARG A 79 32.78 24.70 -16.86
N ARG A 80 32.81 24.75 -18.21
CA ARG A 80 31.96 23.91 -19.07
C ARG A 80 32.27 22.43 -18.89
N GLU A 81 33.54 22.05 -18.84
CA GLU A 81 33.95 20.66 -18.60
C GLU A 81 33.49 20.16 -17.22
N GLN A 82 33.63 20.98 -16.17
CA GLN A 82 33.15 20.64 -14.82
C GLN A 82 31.63 20.46 -14.79
N LEU A 83 30.87 21.42 -15.32
CA LEU A 83 29.41 21.33 -15.42
C LEU A 83 28.94 20.12 -16.23
N THR A 84 29.66 19.76 -17.29
CA THR A 84 29.33 18.60 -18.11
C THR A 84 29.50 17.30 -17.31
N LYS A 85 30.61 17.18 -16.55
CA LYS A 85 30.82 16.02 -15.66
C LYS A 85 29.77 15.93 -14.56
N GLU A 86 29.46 17.04 -13.89
CA GLU A 86 28.42 17.09 -12.86
C GLU A 86 27.05 16.72 -13.41
N PHE A 87 26.73 17.16 -14.63
CA PHE A 87 25.49 16.80 -15.32
C PHE A 87 25.41 15.31 -15.66
N GLU A 88 26.49 14.72 -16.17
CA GLU A 88 26.57 13.28 -16.46
C GLU A 88 26.43 12.42 -15.18
N GLU A 89 27.08 12.83 -14.09
CA GLU A 89 26.92 12.20 -12.78
C GLU A 89 25.49 12.37 -12.23
N GLY A 90 24.88 13.54 -12.41
CA GLY A 90 23.50 13.80 -12.02
C GLY A 90 22.50 12.93 -12.80
N VAL A 91 22.68 12.81 -14.12
CA VAL A 91 21.84 11.98 -14.99
C VAL A 91 21.97 10.49 -14.65
N THR A 92 23.17 10.00 -14.36
CA THR A 92 23.37 8.60 -13.97
C THR A 92 22.73 8.30 -12.61
N LYS A 93 22.90 9.18 -11.61
CA LYS A 93 22.21 9.08 -10.32
C LYS A 93 20.70 9.13 -10.47
N HIS A 94 20.17 10.05 -11.27
CA HIS A 94 18.73 10.15 -11.51
C HIS A 94 18.20 8.89 -12.20
N LYS A 95 18.89 8.34 -13.20
CA LYS A 95 18.49 7.07 -13.84
C LYS A 95 18.51 5.90 -12.86
N HIS A 96 19.50 5.84 -11.97
CA HIS A 96 19.58 4.82 -10.93
C HIS A 96 18.41 4.95 -9.94
N LEU A 97 18.22 6.14 -9.37
CA LEU A 97 17.15 6.43 -8.42
C LEU A 97 15.78 6.25 -9.04
N ALA A 98 15.56 6.67 -10.29
CA ALA A 98 14.30 6.45 -10.99
C ALA A 98 14.03 4.96 -11.22
N LYS A 99 15.06 4.14 -11.45
CA LYS A 99 14.92 2.69 -11.55
C LYS A 99 14.63 2.05 -10.19
N GLU A 100 15.28 2.51 -9.13
CA GLU A 100 15.00 2.05 -7.76
C GLU A 100 13.59 2.44 -7.30
N VAL A 101 13.18 3.69 -7.56
CA VAL A 101 11.82 4.18 -7.29
C VAL A 101 10.81 3.42 -8.14
N SER A 102 11.06 3.20 -9.43
CA SER A 102 10.18 2.37 -10.27
C SER A 102 10.08 0.93 -9.77
N LEU A 103 11.16 0.32 -9.29
CA LEU A 103 11.11 -1.01 -8.68
C LEU A 103 10.35 -0.98 -7.33
N LEU A 104 10.49 0.09 -6.53
CA LEU A 104 9.77 0.24 -5.27
C LEU A 104 8.28 0.57 -5.47
N GLU A 105 7.96 1.33 -6.52
CA GLU A 105 6.61 1.65 -6.98
C GLU A 105 5.96 0.43 -7.61
N GLU A 106 6.64 -0.35 -8.46
CA GLU A 106 6.20 -1.69 -8.87
C GLU A 106 6.00 -2.59 -7.65
N ASN A 107 6.83 -2.49 -6.60
CA ASN A 107 6.61 -3.23 -5.35
C ASN A 107 5.44 -2.70 -4.50
N LEU A 108 4.97 -1.48 -4.71
CA LEU A 108 3.76 -0.91 -4.10
C LEU A 108 2.52 -1.19 -4.96
N GLU A 109 2.68 -1.19 -6.28
CA GLU A 109 1.66 -1.51 -7.29
C GLU A 109 1.51 -3.02 -7.53
N ASP A 110 2.45 -3.87 -7.09
CA ASP A 110 2.27 -5.32 -6.92
C ASP A 110 1.69 -5.68 -5.54
N ILE A 111 1.42 -4.66 -4.71
CA ILE A 111 0.29 -4.71 -3.76
C ILE A 111 -1.02 -4.40 -4.52
N SER A 112 -1.01 -4.30 -5.86
CA SER A 112 -2.21 -4.61 -6.62
C SER A 112 -2.57 -6.03 -6.23
N PHE A 113 -3.80 -6.13 -5.76
CA PHE A 113 -4.47 -7.35 -5.35
C PHE A 113 -4.71 -8.26 -6.57
N GLY A 114 -3.69 -8.50 -7.39
CA GLY A 114 -3.66 -9.56 -8.38
C GLY A 114 -3.84 -10.86 -7.64
N VAL A 115 -5.00 -11.48 -7.80
CA VAL A 115 -5.34 -12.75 -7.17
C VAL A 115 -4.23 -13.74 -7.50
N TYR A 116 -3.46 -14.14 -6.48
CA TYR A 116 -2.44 -15.17 -6.61
C TYR A 116 -3.09 -16.40 -7.26
N LYS A 117 -2.53 -16.85 -8.38
CA LYS A 117 -3.03 -18.03 -9.08
C LYS A 117 -2.37 -19.26 -8.45
N PRO A 118 -3.15 -20.18 -7.85
CA PRO A 118 -2.60 -21.42 -7.30
C PRO A 118 -1.89 -22.21 -8.40
N HIS A 119 -0.71 -22.71 -8.06
CA HIS A 119 0.08 -23.58 -8.93
C HIS A 119 -0.25 -25.06 -8.68
N PHE A 120 -0.72 -25.39 -7.47
CA PHE A 120 -1.09 -26.72 -7.08
C PHE A 120 -2.59 -26.81 -6.80
N ASN A 121 -3.14 -28.01 -7.00
CA ASN A 121 -4.56 -28.28 -6.79
C ASN A 121 -4.72 -29.52 -5.91
N PHE A 122 -4.26 -29.41 -4.65
CA PHE A 122 -4.46 -30.47 -3.66
C PHE A 122 -5.73 -30.24 -2.84
N GLN A 123 -6.35 -31.33 -2.40
CA GLN A 123 -7.66 -31.30 -1.75
C GLN A 123 -7.57 -31.03 -0.25
N SER A 124 -6.50 -31.50 0.40
CA SER A 124 -6.32 -31.38 1.85
C SER A 124 -5.00 -30.73 2.23
N THR A 125 -4.94 -30.12 3.42
CA THR A 125 -3.69 -29.66 4.02
C THR A 125 -2.66 -30.79 4.17
N GLN A 126 -3.09 -32.05 4.33
CA GLN A 126 -2.19 -33.19 4.45
C GLN A 126 -1.46 -33.48 3.13
N ASP A 127 -2.16 -33.41 2.00
CA ASP A 127 -1.58 -33.61 0.67
C ASP A 127 -0.48 -32.57 0.38
N TYR A 128 -0.70 -31.31 0.79
CA TYR A 128 0.32 -30.25 0.68
C TYR A 128 1.56 -30.57 1.53
N LYS A 129 1.39 -31.10 2.75
CA LYS A 129 2.51 -31.50 3.60
C LYS A 129 3.30 -32.66 3.00
N GLU A 130 2.62 -33.64 2.44
CA GLU A 130 3.28 -34.75 1.74
C GLU A 130 4.03 -34.27 0.50
N ALA A 131 3.45 -33.35 -0.27
CA ALA A 131 4.13 -32.73 -1.41
C ALA A 131 5.37 -31.94 -0.98
N LEU A 132 5.31 -31.17 0.12
CA LEU A 132 6.45 -30.48 0.71
C LEU A 132 7.53 -31.47 1.18
N GLU A 133 7.16 -32.60 1.79
CA GLU A 133 8.12 -33.63 2.19
C GLU A 133 8.80 -34.28 0.99
N ARG A 134 8.05 -34.58 -0.07
CA ARG A 134 8.60 -35.11 -1.33
C ARG A 134 9.59 -34.12 -1.95
N LEU A 135 9.20 -32.84 -2.03
CA LEU A 135 10.06 -31.78 -2.56
C LEU A 135 11.35 -31.63 -1.75
N ARG A 136 11.26 -31.61 -0.42
CA ARG A 136 12.45 -31.55 0.45
C ARG A 136 13.35 -32.78 0.30
N ASN A 137 12.79 -33.94 0.01
CA ASN A 137 13.56 -35.14 -0.29
C ASN A 137 14.24 -35.05 -1.67
N ASP A 138 13.58 -34.47 -2.66
CA ASP A 138 14.16 -34.20 -3.98
C ASP A 138 15.32 -33.20 -3.89
N GLU A 139 15.17 -32.12 -3.11
CA GLU A 139 16.27 -31.18 -2.81
C GLU A 139 17.46 -31.88 -2.15
N ARG A 140 17.21 -32.71 -1.12
CA ARG A 140 18.27 -33.47 -0.45
C ARG A 140 18.96 -34.45 -1.40
N ARG A 141 18.21 -35.06 -2.33
CA ARG A 141 18.75 -35.94 -3.37
C ARG A 141 19.64 -35.15 -4.32
N LEU A 142 19.18 -34.01 -4.83
CA LEU A 142 19.93 -33.15 -5.73
C LEU A 142 21.24 -32.65 -5.10
N ILE A 143 21.22 -32.27 -3.82
CA ILE A 143 22.42 -31.88 -3.07
C ILE A 143 23.38 -33.07 -2.90
N ARG A 144 22.87 -34.27 -2.60
CA ARG A 144 23.69 -35.48 -2.41
C ARG A 144 24.36 -35.94 -3.70
N GLU A 145 23.65 -35.84 -4.82
CA GLU A 145 24.15 -36.17 -6.16
C GLU A 145 25.08 -35.09 -6.73
N GLY A 146 25.17 -33.93 -6.07
CA GLY A 146 26.03 -32.83 -6.49
C GLY A 146 25.45 -31.97 -7.63
N GLY A 147 24.16 -32.13 -7.94
CA GLY A 147 23.48 -31.37 -9.00
C GLY A 147 23.04 -29.95 -8.58
N ALA A 148 23.10 -29.62 -7.28
CA ALA A 148 22.64 -28.32 -6.77
C ALA A 148 23.58 -27.15 -7.14
N ALA A 149 24.87 -27.42 -7.34
CA ALA A 149 25.83 -26.42 -7.80
C ALA A 149 26.93 -27.08 -8.63
N VAL A 150 27.29 -26.43 -9.74
CA VAL A 150 28.25 -26.95 -10.71
C VAL A 150 29.49 -26.06 -10.73
N CYS A 151 30.67 -26.69 -10.65
CA CYS A 151 31.95 -26.05 -10.93
C CYS A 151 32.39 -26.46 -12.34
N GLN A 152 32.59 -25.50 -13.24
CA GLN A 152 32.94 -25.78 -14.63
C GLN A 152 34.44 -26.06 -14.84
N VAL A 153 35.28 -25.77 -13.83
CA VAL A 153 36.73 -25.82 -13.94
C VAL A 153 37.34 -26.78 -12.92
N ASN A 154 38.33 -27.57 -13.36
CA ASN A 154 39.17 -28.37 -12.48
C ASN A 154 40.31 -27.50 -11.93
N TRP A 155 40.14 -27.03 -10.70
CA TRP A 155 41.14 -26.23 -10.02
C TRP A 155 42.33 -27.08 -9.54
N THR A 156 43.51 -26.48 -9.51
CA THR A 156 44.69 -27.00 -8.80
C THR A 156 45.12 -25.99 -7.76
N VAL A 157 45.32 -26.42 -6.51
CA VAL A 157 45.77 -25.55 -5.43
C VAL A 157 47.17 -26.00 -5.03
N SER A 158 48.14 -25.09 -5.04
CA SER A 158 49.54 -25.39 -4.74
C SER A 158 50.12 -26.55 -5.57
N GLY A 159 49.70 -26.68 -6.84
CA GLY A 159 50.12 -27.76 -7.74
C GLY A 159 49.41 -29.10 -7.56
N SER A 160 48.49 -29.21 -6.60
CA SER A 160 47.72 -30.43 -6.30
C SER A 160 46.29 -30.31 -6.82
N GLY A 161 45.92 -31.22 -7.73
CA GLY A 161 44.53 -31.35 -8.21
C GLY A 161 43.59 -31.89 -7.13
N ALA A 162 44.09 -32.69 -6.19
CA ALA A 162 43.32 -33.20 -5.06
C ALA A 162 42.90 -32.08 -4.10
N ASP A 163 43.80 -31.11 -3.86
CA ASP A 163 43.50 -29.96 -3.00
C ASP A 163 42.56 -28.96 -3.69
N GLY A 164 42.66 -28.82 -5.02
CA GLY A 164 41.68 -28.06 -5.79
C GLY A 164 40.28 -28.68 -5.79
N GLN A 165 40.16 -30.02 -5.88
CA GLN A 165 38.87 -30.70 -5.70
C GLN A 165 38.31 -30.53 -4.29
N ARG A 166 39.15 -30.57 -3.25
CA ARG A 166 38.74 -30.31 -1.87
C ARG A 166 38.22 -28.87 -1.70
N MET A 167 38.95 -27.90 -2.25
CA MET A 167 38.54 -26.49 -2.26
C MET A 167 37.18 -26.32 -2.96
N ALA A 168 37.02 -26.84 -4.17
CA ALA A 168 35.76 -26.77 -4.92
C ALA A 168 34.59 -27.35 -4.11
N LYS A 169 34.75 -28.53 -3.50
CA LYS A 169 33.71 -29.13 -2.64
C LYS A 169 33.34 -28.25 -1.44
N GLN A 170 34.33 -27.61 -0.80
CA GLN A 170 34.08 -26.73 0.34
C GLN A 170 33.32 -25.46 -0.07
N TYR A 171 33.71 -24.82 -1.18
CA TYR A 171 33.02 -23.64 -1.70
C TYR A 171 31.62 -23.98 -2.22
N THR A 172 31.42 -25.11 -2.88
CA THR A 172 30.09 -25.60 -3.29
C THR A 172 29.18 -25.71 -2.07
N LYS A 173 29.69 -26.31 -0.99
CA LYS A 173 28.94 -26.47 0.26
C LYS A 173 28.60 -25.11 0.89
N LEU A 174 29.50 -24.13 0.82
CA LEU A 174 29.27 -22.78 1.31
C LEU A 174 28.17 -22.05 0.52
N LEU A 175 28.24 -22.10 -0.81
CA LEU A 175 27.24 -21.54 -1.72
C LEU A 175 25.85 -22.11 -1.46
N ILE A 176 25.72 -23.44 -1.40
CA ILE A 176 24.45 -24.11 -1.11
C ILE A 176 23.93 -23.70 0.27
N ARG A 177 24.80 -23.62 1.29
CA ARG A 177 24.39 -23.23 2.65
C ARG A 177 23.92 -21.77 2.70
N ALA A 178 24.60 -20.87 2.01
CA ALA A 178 24.21 -19.46 1.93
C ALA A 178 22.83 -19.33 1.27
N PHE A 179 22.63 -19.96 0.11
CA PHE A 179 21.35 -19.92 -0.60
C PHE A 179 20.22 -20.54 0.22
N ASN A 180 20.45 -21.71 0.84
CA ASN A 180 19.46 -22.34 1.70
C ASN A 180 19.08 -21.46 2.89
N GLY A 181 20.05 -20.81 3.53
CA GLY A 181 19.77 -19.91 4.65
C GLY A 181 18.89 -18.72 4.25
N GLU A 182 19.14 -18.12 3.08
CA GLU A 182 18.31 -17.03 2.57
C GLU A 182 16.92 -17.51 2.14
N CYS A 183 16.82 -18.67 1.51
CA CYS A 183 15.55 -19.28 1.12
C CYS A 183 14.71 -19.65 2.34
N GLU A 184 15.28 -20.33 3.34
CA GLU A 184 14.59 -20.72 4.58
C GLU A 184 14.04 -19.49 5.32
N ALA A 185 14.85 -18.42 5.42
CA ALA A 185 14.39 -17.17 6.02
C ALA A 185 13.27 -16.49 5.22
N THR A 186 13.30 -16.61 3.89
CA THR A 186 12.29 -16.04 3.00
C THR A 186 10.98 -16.85 3.08
N ILE A 187 11.06 -18.17 2.99
CA ILE A 187 9.93 -19.10 3.08
C ILE A 187 9.25 -19.02 4.46
N ALA A 188 10.03 -18.88 5.54
CA ALA A 188 9.47 -18.75 6.89
C ALA A 188 8.64 -17.47 7.10
N ASN A 189 8.90 -16.41 6.31
CA ASN A 189 8.21 -15.13 6.40
C ASN A 189 7.16 -14.92 5.30
N VAL A 190 6.81 -15.97 4.56
CA VAL A 190 5.77 -15.90 3.53
C VAL A 190 4.38 -15.73 4.16
N SER A 191 3.58 -14.87 3.55
CA SER A 191 2.23 -14.50 3.95
C SER A 191 1.37 -14.32 2.70
N TRP A 192 0.04 -14.31 2.89
CA TRP A 192 -0.97 -14.18 1.82
C TRP A 192 -0.79 -12.95 0.92
N ASN A 193 -0.09 -11.91 1.39
CA ASN A 193 0.07 -10.63 0.70
C ASN A 193 1.48 -10.37 0.14
N ASN A 194 2.44 -11.27 0.35
CA ASN A 194 3.85 -11.00 0.02
C ASN A 194 4.51 -12.08 -0.86
N ILE A 195 3.76 -13.05 -1.37
CA ILE A 195 4.30 -14.18 -2.15
C ILE A 195 5.18 -13.72 -3.33
N VAL A 196 4.72 -12.77 -4.13
CA VAL A 196 5.47 -12.23 -5.29
C VAL A 196 6.81 -11.63 -4.85
N LYS A 197 6.81 -10.84 -3.77
CA LYS A 197 8.02 -10.25 -3.18
C LYS A 197 8.99 -11.33 -2.68
N MET A 198 8.45 -12.41 -2.10
CA MET A 198 9.27 -13.54 -1.64
C MET A 198 9.85 -14.32 -2.83
N GLU A 199 9.11 -14.49 -3.94
CA GLU A 199 9.65 -15.09 -5.17
C GLU A 199 10.82 -14.27 -5.72
N GLU A 200 10.66 -12.95 -5.81
CA GLU A 200 11.73 -12.06 -6.26
C GLU A 200 12.96 -12.12 -5.36
N ARG A 201 12.76 -12.18 -4.05
CA ARG A 201 13.86 -12.25 -3.08
C ARG A 201 14.69 -13.52 -3.30
N ILE A 202 14.05 -14.67 -3.54
CA ILE A 202 14.76 -15.91 -3.88
C ILE A 202 15.51 -15.76 -5.21
N ARG A 203 14.90 -15.17 -6.25
CA ARG A 203 15.58 -14.94 -7.54
C ARG A 203 16.79 -14.00 -7.42
N LYS A 204 16.66 -12.92 -6.64
CA LYS A 204 17.76 -11.96 -6.38
C LYS A 204 18.89 -12.63 -5.62
N SER A 205 18.59 -13.40 -4.56
CA SER A 205 19.55 -14.20 -3.81
C SER A 205 20.34 -15.15 -4.72
N PHE A 206 19.63 -15.88 -5.59
CA PHE A 206 20.25 -16.77 -6.57
C PHE A 206 21.19 -16.03 -7.53
N GLY A 207 20.78 -14.86 -8.04
CA GLY A 207 21.62 -14.02 -8.91
C GLY A 207 22.90 -13.56 -8.21
N VAL A 208 22.78 -12.96 -7.02
CA VAL A 208 23.92 -12.45 -6.25
C VAL A 208 24.91 -13.57 -5.91
N LEU A 209 24.43 -14.74 -5.49
CA LEU A 209 25.30 -15.86 -5.17
C LEU A 209 26.02 -16.44 -6.40
N ASN A 210 25.37 -16.45 -7.57
CA ASN A 210 26.00 -16.84 -8.82
C ASN A 210 27.05 -15.83 -9.29
N GLU A 211 26.82 -14.53 -9.09
CA GLU A 211 27.83 -13.49 -9.36
C GLU A 211 29.07 -13.68 -8.45
N LEU A 212 28.85 -13.91 -7.15
CA LEU A 212 29.94 -14.20 -6.20
C LEU A 212 30.68 -15.51 -6.54
N GLY A 213 29.95 -16.52 -7.02
CA GLY A 213 30.50 -17.80 -7.47
C GLY A 213 31.26 -17.71 -8.82
N GLY A 214 31.02 -16.66 -9.61
CA GLY A 214 31.59 -16.47 -10.93
C GLY A 214 33.12 -16.42 -10.95
N ILE A 215 33.75 -15.82 -9.94
CA ILE A 215 35.23 -15.78 -9.81
C ILE A 215 35.82 -17.20 -9.76
N MET A 216 35.12 -18.11 -9.09
CA MET A 216 35.52 -19.51 -8.92
C MET A 216 34.97 -20.42 -10.03
N GLN A 217 34.23 -19.86 -11.01
CA GLN A 217 33.51 -20.60 -12.05
C GLN A 217 32.51 -21.61 -11.46
N MET A 218 31.85 -21.20 -10.38
CA MET A 218 30.86 -21.98 -9.65
C MET A 218 29.50 -21.32 -9.74
N SER A 219 28.46 -22.10 -10.05
CA SER A 219 27.09 -21.60 -10.14
C SER A 219 26.10 -22.59 -9.54
N LEU A 220 25.05 -22.08 -8.93
CA LEU A 220 23.87 -22.84 -8.52
C LEU A 220 23.09 -23.27 -9.76
N SER A 221 22.51 -24.47 -9.74
CA SER A 221 21.72 -24.96 -10.86
C SER A 221 20.32 -24.35 -10.89
N GLN A 222 19.78 -24.19 -12.10
CA GLN A 222 18.40 -23.71 -12.29
C GLN A 222 17.38 -24.67 -11.67
N GLU A 223 17.63 -25.99 -11.76
CA GLU A 223 16.79 -27.01 -11.13
C GLU A 223 16.67 -26.80 -9.61
N PHE A 224 17.75 -26.38 -8.94
CA PHE A 224 17.72 -26.09 -7.51
C PHE A 224 16.93 -24.83 -7.18
N LEU A 225 17.00 -23.80 -8.02
CA LEU A 225 16.15 -22.61 -7.90
C LEU A 225 14.67 -22.96 -8.07
N ASP A 226 14.33 -23.79 -9.05
CA ASP A 226 12.95 -24.19 -9.33
C ASP A 226 12.36 -25.01 -8.17
N LEU A 227 13.14 -25.90 -7.56
CA LEU A 227 12.75 -26.61 -6.34
C LEU A 227 12.46 -25.64 -5.19
N LYS A 228 13.33 -24.65 -4.95
CA LYS A 228 13.11 -23.64 -3.90
C LYS A 228 11.91 -22.74 -4.17
N MET A 229 11.66 -22.41 -5.42
CA MET A 229 10.47 -21.65 -5.82
C MET A 229 9.19 -22.47 -5.56
N ASN A 230 9.21 -23.76 -5.87
CA ASN A 230 8.10 -24.66 -5.58
C ASN A 230 7.91 -24.88 -4.07
N GLU A 231 8.98 -24.92 -3.26
CA GLU A 231 8.88 -24.96 -1.79
C GLU A 231 8.14 -23.74 -1.25
N LEU A 232 8.49 -22.54 -1.73
CA LEU A 232 7.83 -21.29 -1.35
C LEU A 232 6.33 -21.30 -1.70
N ARG A 233 5.99 -21.67 -2.94
CA ARG A 233 4.60 -21.73 -3.43
C ARG A 233 3.76 -22.76 -2.68
N LEU A 234 4.29 -23.97 -2.47
CA LEU A 234 3.61 -25.00 -1.70
C LEU A 234 3.39 -24.56 -0.24
N THR A 235 4.35 -23.87 0.36
CA THR A 235 4.23 -23.37 1.74
C THR A 235 3.10 -22.34 1.83
N HIS A 236 3.05 -21.39 0.90
CA HIS A 236 1.98 -20.40 0.82
C HIS A 236 0.61 -21.04 0.62
N GLU A 237 0.47 -21.93 -0.37
CA GLU A 237 -0.81 -22.59 -0.67
C GLU A 237 -1.26 -23.54 0.45
N CYS A 238 -0.32 -24.17 1.17
CA CYS A 238 -0.62 -24.96 2.36
C CYS A 238 -1.20 -24.09 3.49
N GLU A 239 -0.64 -22.90 3.70
CA GLU A 239 -1.12 -21.96 4.72
C GLU A 239 -2.50 -21.41 4.37
N ASP A 240 -2.74 -21.07 3.10
CA ASP A 240 -4.05 -20.67 2.59
C ASP A 240 -5.08 -21.78 2.76
N LYS A 241 -4.72 -23.03 2.42
CA LYS A 241 -5.62 -24.18 2.58
C LYS A 241 -5.94 -24.44 4.06
N ARG A 242 -4.96 -24.30 4.94
CA ARG A 242 -5.16 -24.42 6.40
C ARG A 242 -6.09 -23.33 6.94
N TYR A 243 -5.99 -22.11 6.40
CA TYR A 243 -6.90 -21.03 6.73
C TYR A 243 -8.34 -21.34 6.29
N GLN A 244 -8.52 -21.83 5.05
CA GLN A 244 -9.82 -22.23 4.50
C GLN A 244 -10.47 -23.35 5.35
N GLU A 245 -9.74 -24.41 5.65
CA GLU A 245 -10.23 -25.53 6.48
C GLU A 245 -10.61 -25.07 7.89
N ARG A 246 -9.85 -24.13 8.48
CA ARG A 246 -10.16 -23.56 9.79
C ARG A 246 -11.46 -22.74 9.77
N GLU A 247 -11.66 -21.93 8.74
CA GLU A 247 -12.90 -21.15 8.59
C GLU A 247 -14.09 -22.07 8.32
N GLU A 248 -13.91 -23.16 7.56
CA GLU A 248 -14.92 -24.20 7.37
C GLU A 248 -15.33 -24.86 8.69
N GLN A 249 -14.36 -25.27 9.50
CA GLN A 249 -14.64 -25.85 10.81
C GLN A 249 -15.31 -24.86 11.74
N ARG A 250 -14.96 -23.57 11.66
CA ARG A 250 -15.62 -22.51 12.43
C ARG A 250 -17.08 -22.38 12.05
N VAL A 251 -17.39 -22.33 10.75
CA VAL A 251 -18.75 -22.26 10.24
C VAL A 251 -19.57 -23.49 10.67
N ILE A 252 -19.04 -24.69 10.48
CA ILE A 252 -19.70 -25.94 10.90
C ILE A 252 -20.01 -25.93 12.41
N ARG A 253 -19.07 -25.44 13.23
CA ARG A 253 -19.27 -25.34 14.68
C ARG A 253 -20.33 -24.31 15.04
N GLU A 254 -20.36 -23.17 14.36
CA GLU A 254 -21.37 -22.12 14.56
C GLU A 254 -22.76 -22.63 14.16
N THR A 255 -22.89 -23.32 13.02
CA THR A 255 -24.16 -23.91 12.59
C THR A 255 -24.64 -24.99 13.56
N LEU A 256 -23.75 -25.89 14.01
CA LEU A 256 -24.11 -26.93 14.99
C LEU A 256 -24.58 -26.34 16.32
N ARG A 257 -23.92 -25.29 16.81
CA ARG A 257 -24.34 -24.58 18.03
C ARG A 257 -25.70 -23.92 17.87
N GLU A 258 -25.98 -23.33 16.72
CA GLU A 258 -27.29 -22.73 16.44
C GLU A 258 -28.38 -23.81 16.37
N GLU A 259 -28.13 -24.91 15.65
CA GLU A 259 -29.06 -26.03 15.57
C GLU A 259 -29.33 -26.66 16.94
N GLU A 260 -28.31 -26.77 17.80
CA GLU A 260 -28.48 -27.26 19.16
C GLU A 260 -29.34 -26.33 20.02
N LYS A 261 -29.13 -25.00 19.94
CA LYS A 261 -29.96 -24.01 20.64
C LYS A 261 -31.42 -24.08 20.17
N ALA A 262 -31.64 -24.09 18.85
CA ALA A 262 -32.98 -24.20 18.27
C ALA A 262 -33.68 -25.49 18.74
N ARG A 263 -32.99 -26.63 18.77
CA ARG A 263 -33.55 -27.89 19.31
C ARG A 263 -33.94 -27.78 20.78
N ARG A 264 -33.10 -27.15 21.61
CA ARG A 264 -33.39 -26.95 23.04
C ARG A 264 -34.57 -26.01 23.28
N GLU A 265 -34.71 -24.96 22.48
CA GLU A 265 -35.86 -24.04 22.51
C GLU A 265 -37.16 -24.78 22.13
N ILE A 266 -37.12 -25.58 21.06
CA ILE A 266 -38.26 -26.39 20.62
C ILE A 266 -38.68 -27.39 21.71
N GLU A 267 -37.72 -28.07 22.33
CA GLU A 267 -38.02 -29.04 23.39
C GLU A 267 -38.62 -28.34 24.63
N LYS A 268 -38.05 -27.21 25.05
CA LYS A 268 -38.62 -26.41 26.15
C LYS A 268 -40.03 -25.93 25.84
N ALA A 269 -40.26 -25.38 24.65
CA ALA A 269 -41.59 -24.92 24.25
C ALA A 269 -42.62 -26.06 24.24
N ARG A 270 -42.19 -27.27 23.83
CA ARG A 270 -43.02 -28.47 23.88
C ARG A 270 -43.35 -28.87 25.31
N GLU A 271 -42.36 -28.94 26.20
CA GLU A 271 -42.57 -29.25 27.61
C GLU A 271 -43.46 -28.22 28.32
N ASP A 272 -43.28 -26.92 27.99
CA ASP A 272 -44.10 -25.83 28.54
C ASP A 272 -45.55 -25.95 28.08
N ALA A 273 -45.79 -26.25 26.79
CA ALA A 273 -47.12 -26.48 26.25
C ALA A 273 -47.80 -27.72 26.86
N GLU A 274 -47.07 -28.82 27.04
CA GLU A 274 -47.57 -30.02 27.71
C GLU A 274 -47.94 -29.74 29.18
N ARG A 275 -47.13 -28.96 29.91
CA ARG A 275 -47.42 -28.55 31.29
C ARG A 275 -48.61 -27.60 31.38
N GLU A 276 -48.81 -26.71 30.42
CA GLU A 276 -49.95 -25.78 30.39
C GLU A 276 -51.27 -26.50 30.09
N GLU A 277 -51.26 -27.44 29.14
CA GLU A 277 -52.39 -28.33 28.87
C GLU A 277 -52.78 -29.14 30.11
N GLU A 278 -51.80 -29.78 30.77
CA GLU A 278 -52.05 -30.56 31.99
C GLU A 278 -52.63 -29.70 33.14
N ARG A 279 -52.13 -28.47 33.31
CA ARG A 279 -52.65 -27.51 34.31
C ARG A 279 -54.07 -27.08 33.98
N SER A 280 -54.35 -26.78 32.72
CA SER A 280 -55.68 -26.37 32.25
C SER A 280 -56.67 -27.51 32.40
N GLN A 281 -56.28 -28.74 32.08
CA GLN A 281 -57.08 -29.95 32.26
C GLN A 281 -57.46 -30.17 33.73
N LYS A 282 -56.47 -30.10 34.64
CA LYS A 282 -56.70 -30.25 36.08
C LYS A 282 -57.60 -29.16 36.67
N ALA A 283 -57.45 -27.92 36.21
CA ALA A 283 -58.31 -26.81 36.64
C ALA A 283 -59.76 -27.02 36.17
N LEU A 284 -59.94 -27.53 34.96
CA LEU A 284 -61.23 -27.84 34.36
C LEU A 284 -61.96 -28.97 35.09
N GLU A 285 -61.25 -30.04 35.44
CA GLU A 285 -61.77 -31.16 36.23
C GLU A 285 -62.28 -30.69 37.60
N LYS A 286 -61.48 -29.89 38.32
CA LYS A 286 -61.89 -29.33 39.62
C LYS A 286 -63.12 -28.42 39.51
N ALA A 287 -63.16 -27.55 38.50
CA ALA A 287 -64.31 -26.67 38.28
C ALA A 287 -65.59 -27.48 37.97
N ARG A 288 -65.48 -28.57 37.20
CA ARG A 288 -66.60 -29.49 36.93
C ARG A 288 -67.08 -30.22 38.20
N GLU A 289 -66.17 -30.66 39.06
CA GLU A 289 -66.52 -31.30 40.35
C GLU A 289 -67.21 -30.33 41.32
N GLU A 290 -66.79 -29.07 41.35
CA GLU A 290 -67.40 -28.03 42.18
C GLU A 290 -68.79 -27.63 41.66
N ALA A 291 -68.96 -27.57 40.33
CA ALA A 291 -70.26 -27.30 39.71
C ALA A 291 -71.30 -28.39 40.00
N LEU A 292 -70.88 -29.66 40.10
CA LEU A 292 -71.77 -30.77 40.48
C LEU A 292 -72.32 -30.65 41.91
N LYS A 293 -71.65 -29.91 42.80
CA LYS A 293 -72.04 -29.72 44.22
C LYS A 293 -72.76 -28.40 44.48
N ALA A 294 -72.81 -27.49 43.51
CA ALA A 294 -73.38 -26.15 43.66
C ALA A 294 -74.87 -26.09 43.24
N THR A 295 -75.62 -25.07 43.66
CA THR A 295 -77.01 -24.85 43.25
C THR A 295 -77.33 -23.35 43.14
N GLY A 296 -78.19 -22.95 42.19
CA GLY A 296 -78.60 -21.55 41.99
C GLY A 296 -77.53 -20.65 41.35
N ASN A 297 -77.46 -19.37 41.75
CA ASN A 297 -76.51 -18.36 41.20
C ASN A 297 -75.02 -18.79 41.23
N GLN A 298 -74.66 -19.70 42.12
CA GLN A 298 -73.29 -20.20 42.26
C GLN A 298 -72.93 -21.18 41.13
N LEU A 299 -73.92 -21.92 40.62
CA LEU A 299 -73.79 -22.83 39.48
C LEU A 299 -73.64 -22.06 38.16
N GLU A 300 -74.32 -20.91 38.03
CA GLU A 300 -74.24 -20.05 36.85
C GLU A 300 -72.84 -19.43 36.70
N LYS A 301 -72.24 -18.91 37.79
CA LYS A 301 -70.85 -18.42 37.79
C LYS A 301 -69.82 -19.51 37.50
N LEU A 302 -70.01 -20.70 38.07
CA LEU A 302 -69.12 -21.85 37.81
C LEU A 302 -69.26 -22.33 36.35
N SER A 303 -70.44 -22.25 35.75
CA SER A 303 -70.65 -22.59 34.35
C SER A 303 -69.92 -21.63 33.39
N GLU A 304 -69.91 -20.33 33.67
CA GLU A 304 -69.11 -19.35 32.92
C GLU A 304 -67.60 -19.59 33.08
N GLN A 305 -67.16 -19.93 34.29
CA GLN A 305 -65.77 -20.28 34.55
C GLN A 305 -65.35 -21.56 33.81
N ILE A 306 -66.18 -22.60 33.79
CA ILE A 306 -65.94 -23.82 33.01
C ILE A 306 -65.81 -23.48 31.52
N LYS A 307 -66.72 -22.68 30.96
CA LYS A 307 -66.65 -22.28 29.55
C LYS A 307 -65.39 -21.49 29.21
N SER A 308 -64.93 -20.61 30.12
CA SER A 308 -63.65 -19.92 29.97
C SER A 308 -62.45 -20.87 30.03
N LEU A 309 -62.48 -21.86 30.92
CA LEU A 309 -61.43 -22.87 31.05
C LEU A 309 -61.41 -23.83 29.85
N GLU A 310 -62.57 -24.20 29.30
CA GLU A 310 -62.69 -24.98 28.06
C GLU A 310 -62.06 -24.25 26.88
N SER A 311 -62.34 -22.95 26.73
CA SER A 311 -61.70 -22.12 25.69
C SER A 311 -60.18 -22.04 25.86
N LYS A 312 -59.68 -21.92 27.09
CA LYS A 312 -58.23 -21.90 27.37
C LYS A 312 -57.57 -23.25 27.09
N LEU A 313 -58.27 -24.35 27.36
CA LEU A 313 -57.79 -25.70 27.09
C LEU A 313 -57.69 -25.93 25.56
N ASP A 314 -58.69 -25.50 24.81
CA ASP A 314 -58.67 -25.56 23.33
C ASP A 314 -57.53 -24.71 22.76
N GLU A 315 -57.30 -23.51 23.28
CA GLU A 315 -56.15 -22.67 22.91
C GLU A 315 -54.81 -23.35 23.22
N ALA A 316 -54.67 -23.96 24.39
CA ALA A 316 -53.47 -24.70 24.79
C ALA A 316 -53.23 -25.92 23.88
N HIS A 317 -54.29 -26.68 23.54
CA HIS A 317 -54.22 -27.80 22.59
C HIS A 317 -53.74 -27.34 21.21
N GLN A 318 -54.33 -26.29 20.66
CA GLN A 318 -53.93 -25.75 19.35
C GLN A 318 -52.49 -25.22 19.36
N ASN A 319 -52.06 -24.59 20.45
CA ASN A 319 -50.69 -24.12 20.60
C ASN A 319 -49.69 -25.29 20.65
N LYS A 320 -50.04 -26.37 21.36
CA LYS A 320 -49.25 -27.60 21.38
C LYS A 320 -49.15 -28.26 20.01
N GLU A 321 -50.26 -28.41 19.29
CA GLU A 321 -50.26 -28.96 17.93
C GLU A 321 -49.40 -28.13 16.98
N ARG A 322 -49.51 -26.79 17.04
CA ARG A 322 -48.67 -25.88 16.26
C ARG A 322 -47.19 -26.01 16.61
N ALA A 323 -46.84 -26.13 17.89
CA ALA A 323 -45.47 -26.34 18.34
C ALA A 323 -44.90 -27.67 17.84
N ILE A 324 -45.68 -28.77 17.93
CA ILE A 324 -45.28 -30.10 17.44
C ILE A 324 -45.11 -30.11 15.93
N SER A 325 -46.03 -29.51 15.18
CA SER A 325 -45.95 -29.44 13.72
C SER A 325 -44.68 -28.70 13.28
N ARG A 326 -44.36 -27.56 13.91
CA ARG A 326 -43.11 -26.82 13.65
C ARG A 326 -41.87 -27.63 14.04
N ALA A 327 -41.90 -28.32 15.17
CA ALA A 327 -40.80 -29.18 15.61
C ALA A 327 -40.51 -30.34 14.63
N GLN A 328 -41.54 -30.89 13.99
CA GLN A 328 -41.41 -31.97 13.02
C GLN A 328 -40.86 -31.49 11.66
N LEU A 329 -41.11 -30.23 11.31
CA LEU A 329 -40.62 -29.61 10.08
C LEU A 329 -39.17 -29.14 10.23
N THR A 330 -38.23 -30.06 10.02
CA THR A 330 -36.77 -29.85 10.11
C THR A 330 -36.20 -28.74 9.19
N LYS A 331 -36.97 -28.29 8.19
CA LYS A 331 -36.57 -27.24 7.24
C LYS A 331 -37.25 -25.88 7.48
N SER A 332 -38.23 -25.83 8.38
CA SER A 332 -38.99 -24.60 8.65
C SER A 332 -38.17 -23.62 9.48
N GLY A 333 -38.38 -22.32 9.24
CA GLY A 333 -37.65 -21.27 9.94
C GLY A 333 -37.97 -19.88 9.41
N PHE A 334 -37.14 -18.93 9.80
CA PHE A 334 -37.26 -17.52 9.41
C PHE A 334 -36.03 -17.09 8.62
N VAL A 335 -36.25 -16.41 7.49
CA VAL A 335 -35.21 -15.69 6.75
C VAL A 335 -35.30 -14.22 7.15
N TYR A 336 -34.19 -13.66 7.62
CA TYR A 336 -34.10 -12.25 8.01
C TYR A 336 -33.23 -11.47 7.04
N VAL A 337 -33.60 -10.21 6.83
CA VAL A 337 -32.79 -9.20 6.14
C VAL A 337 -32.49 -8.10 7.13
N ILE A 338 -31.22 -7.88 7.43
CA ILE A 338 -30.75 -6.92 8.44
C ILE A 338 -29.66 -6.03 7.87
N SER A 339 -29.48 -4.82 8.41
CA SER A 339 -28.37 -3.93 8.05
C SER A 339 -27.73 -3.33 9.29
N ASN A 340 -26.52 -2.81 9.15
CA ASN A 340 -25.85 -2.07 10.21
C ASN A 340 -25.10 -0.91 9.58
N THR A 341 -25.80 0.22 9.50
CA THR A 341 -25.32 1.44 8.84
C THR A 341 -24.04 1.96 9.48
N GLY A 342 -23.93 1.88 10.81
CA GLY A 342 -22.78 2.42 11.52
C GLY A 342 -21.49 1.61 11.36
N SER A 343 -21.59 0.30 11.10
CA SER A 343 -20.43 -0.60 10.99
C SER A 343 -20.04 -0.89 9.54
N PHE A 344 -21.02 -1.05 8.66
CA PHE A 344 -20.78 -1.45 7.27
C PHE A 344 -21.07 -0.34 6.24
N GLY A 345 -21.74 0.75 6.65
CA GLY A 345 -22.18 1.80 5.75
C GLY A 345 -23.58 1.59 5.22
N GLU A 346 -24.06 2.54 4.43
CA GLU A 346 -25.40 2.53 3.85
C GLU A 346 -25.54 1.45 2.77
N ARG A 347 -26.76 0.93 2.60
CA ARG A 347 -27.13 -0.07 1.58
C ARG A 347 -26.32 -1.38 1.61
N ILE A 348 -25.69 -1.70 2.73
CA ILE A 348 -25.14 -3.03 2.99
C ILE A 348 -26.13 -3.82 3.84
N VAL A 349 -26.58 -4.96 3.30
CA VAL A 349 -27.51 -5.87 3.97
C VAL A 349 -26.87 -7.22 4.20
N LYS A 350 -27.24 -7.85 5.31
CA LYS A 350 -27.03 -9.26 5.56
C LYS A 350 -28.35 -10.01 5.39
N VAL A 351 -28.31 -11.08 4.61
CA VAL A 351 -29.43 -12.01 4.46
C VAL A 351 -29.00 -13.34 5.07
N GLY A 352 -29.75 -13.82 6.05
CA GLY A 352 -29.49 -15.12 6.66
C GLY A 352 -30.79 -15.77 7.13
N MET A 353 -30.70 -17.01 7.59
CA MET A 353 -31.83 -17.73 8.19
C MET A 353 -31.59 -18.09 9.65
N THR A 354 -32.67 -18.39 10.36
CA THR A 354 -32.63 -19.01 11.67
C THR A 354 -33.80 -19.97 11.84
N ARG A 355 -33.57 -21.06 12.59
CA ARG A 355 -34.60 -22.02 12.97
C ARG A 355 -35.09 -21.84 14.40
N ARG A 356 -34.66 -20.76 15.06
CA ARG A 356 -35.10 -20.44 16.42
C ARG A 356 -36.58 -20.12 16.46
N MET A 357 -37.18 -20.40 17.62
CA MET A 357 -38.57 -20.04 17.88
C MET A 357 -38.70 -18.52 18.04
N GLU A 358 -37.68 -17.88 18.62
CA GLU A 358 -37.58 -16.44 18.81
C GLU A 358 -36.49 -15.84 17.90
N PRO A 359 -36.83 -15.47 16.65
CA PRO A 359 -35.84 -15.01 15.67
C PRO A 359 -35.23 -13.64 16.03
N MET A 360 -35.89 -12.83 16.86
CA MET A 360 -35.37 -11.54 17.31
C MET A 360 -34.16 -11.69 18.25
N GLU A 361 -34.14 -12.72 19.11
CA GLU A 361 -32.99 -12.99 19.98
C GLU A 361 -31.74 -13.32 19.15
N ARG A 362 -31.91 -14.03 18.02
CA ARG A 362 -30.80 -14.31 17.10
C ARG A 362 -30.20 -13.04 16.52
N ILE A 363 -31.02 -12.07 16.14
CA ILE A 363 -30.57 -10.79 15.58
C ILE A 363 -29.81 -10.00 16.65
N ALA A 364 -30.31 -9.98 17.89
CA ALA A 364 -29.62 -9.34 19.01
C ALA A 364 -28.24 -9.98 19.28
N GLU A 365 -28.16 -11.32 19.32
CA GLU A 365 -26.89 -12.04 19.49
C GLU A 365 -25.87 -11.75 18.37
N LEU A 366 -26.34 -11.53 17.13
CA LEU A 366 -25.47 -11.16 16.01
C LEU A 366 -24.87 -9.77 16.17
N GLY A 367 -25.62 -8.83 16.78
CA GLY A 367 -25.16 -7.47 17.08
C GLY A 367 -24.10 -7.47 18.20
N ASP A 368 -24.43 -8.05 19.35
CA ASP A 368 -23.60 -7.98 20.56
C ASP A 368 -22.19 -8.58 20.40
N ALA A 369 -22.06 -9.61 19.56
CA ALA A 369 -20.83 -10.40 19.53
C ALA A 369 -19.71 -9.80 18.67
N SER A 370 -19.99 -8.86 17.75
CA SER A 370 -19.06 -8.61 16.64
C SER A 370 -19.09 -7.22 16.01
N VAL A 371 -20.02 -6.34 16.37
CA VAL A 371 -20.16 -5.02 15.76
C VAL A 371 -20.42 -3.92 16.80
N PRO A 372 -19.96 -2.67 16.57
CA PRO A 372 -20.10 -1.57 17.52
C PRO A 372 -21.52 -1.00 17.65
N PHE A 373 -22.42 -1.30 16.70
CA PHE A 373 -23.82 -0.85 16.70
C PHE A 373 -24.74 -2.06 16.49
N PRO A 374 -25.98 -2.06 16.98
CA PRO A 374 -26.94 -3.13 16.73
C PRO A 374 -27.36 -3.19 15.26
N PHE A 375 -27.93 -4.32 14.85
CA PHE A 375 -28.51 -4.50 13.53
C PHE A 375 -29.94 -3.95 13.47
N ASP A 376 -30.26 -3.25 12.40
CA ASP A 376 -31.62 -2.85 12.04
C ASP A 376 -32.30 -3.97 11.23
N LEU A 377 -33.54 -4.32 11.60
CA LEU A 377 -34.34 -5.31 10.87
C LEU A 377 -35.08 -4.67 9.69
N HIS A 378 -34.91 -5.22 8.49
CA HIS A 378 -35.66 -4.81 7.30
C HIS A 378 -36.82 -5.74 6.98
N ALA A 379 -36.65 -7.05 7.14
CA ALA A 379 -37.69 -8.03 6.85
C ALA A 379 -37.49 -9.31 7.66
N MET A 380 -38.60 -9.92 8.07
CA MET A 380 -38.65 -11.24 8.71
C MET A 380 -39.65 -12.11 7.94
N LEU A 381 -39.15 -13.17 7.29
CA LEU A 381 -39.91 -14.01 6.37
C LEU A 381 -40.02 -15.42 6.94
N TYR A 382 -41.22 -15.85 7.33
CA TYR A 382 -41.46 -17.25 7.67
C TYR A 382 -41.51 -18.11 6.41
N SER A 383 -40.89 -19.29 6.45
CA SER A 383 -40.96 -20.27 5.37
C SER A 383 -40.91 -21.70 5.93
N ASP A 384 -41.69 -22.60 5.33
CA ASP A 384 -41.61 -24.04 5.60
C ASP A 384 -40.27 -24.65 5.13
N ASN A 385 -39.57 -23.96 4.22
CA ASN A 385 -38.22 -24.29 3.76
C ASN A 385 -37.33 -23.03 3.72
N ALA A 386 -36.92 -22.56 4.90
CA ALA A 386 -36.09 -21.37 5.04
C ALA A 386 -34.76 -21.42 4.25
N PRO A 387 -34.02 -22.56 4.19
CA PRO A 387 -32.79 -22.65 3.39
C PRO A 387 -32.99 -22.39 1.89
N GLU A 388 -34.13 -22.83 1.33
CA GLU A 388 -34.43 -22.62 -0.09
C GLU A 388 -34.77 -21.16 -0.38
N LEU A 389 -35.55 -20.52 0.50
CA LEU A 389 -35.86 -19.10 0.37
C LEU A 389 -34.61 -18.23 0.50
N GLU A 390 -33.75 -18.52 1.47
CA GLU A 390 -32.47 -17.83 1.66
C GLU A 390 -31.59 -17.96 0.41
N SER A 391 -31.37 -19.19 -0.07
CA SER A 391 -30.54 -19.45 -1.25
C SER A 391 -31.05 -18.68 -2.47
N ALA A 392 -32.37 -18.62 -2.66
CA ALA A 392 -32.98 -17.90 -3.77
C ALA A 392 -32.79 -16.38 -3.67
N ILE A 393 -32.76 -15.81 -2.45
CA ILE A 393 -32.41 -14.40 -2.24
C ILE A 393 -30.91 -14.18 -2.47
N HIS A 394 -30.04 -15.07 -1.99
CA HIS A 394 -28.60 -15.00 -2.22
C HIS A 394 -28.24 -15.05 -3.71
N GLU A 395 -28.98 -15.81 -4.52
CA GLU A 395 -28.84 -15.86 -5.98
C GLU A 395 -29.28 -14.54 -6.63
N LEU A 396 -30.36 -13.94 -6.16
CA LEU A 396 -30.87 -12.64 -6.66
C LEU A 396 -29.81 -11.53 -6.54
N VAL A 397 -29.07 -11.52 -5.42
CA VAL A 397 -28.05 -10.48 -5.12
C VAL A 397 -26.61 -11.01 -5.21
N ALA A 398 -26.38 -12.11 -5.92
CA ALA A 398 -25.08 -12.80 -5.94
C ALA A 398 -23.93 -11.94 -6.48
N ASP A 399 -24.22 -11.09 -7.47
CA ASP A 399 -23.28 -10.15 -8.09
C ASP A 399 -22.85 -9.01 -7.15
N ARG A 400 -23.62 -8.78 -6.09
CA ARG A 400 -23.43 -7.70 -5.12
C ARG A 400 -22.81 -8.19 -3.80
N ARG A 401 -22.17 -9.35 -3.77
CA ARG A 401 -21.47 -9.84 -2.56
C ARG A 401 -20.34 -8.90 -2.15
N VAL A 402 -20.27 -8.59 -0.86
CA VAL A 402 -19.17 -7.81 -0.28
C VAL A 402 -17.88 -8.63 -0.24
N ASN A 403 -17.98 -9.91 0.11
CA ASN A 403 -16.84 -10.83 0.16
C ASN A 403 -16.87 -11.82 -1.02
N LEU A 404 -16.02 -11.58 -2.01
CA LEU A 404 -15.88 -12.44 -3.19
C LEU A 404 -14.99 -13.67 -2.94
N VAL A 405 -14.16 -13.63 -1.90
CA VAL A 405 -13.24 -14.72 -1.54
C VAL A 405 -13.96 -15.79 -0.73
N ASN A 406 -14.82 -15.38 0.20
CA ASN A 406 -15.61 -16.28 1.04
C ASN A 406 -17.12 -16.03 0.82
N PRO A 407 -17.77 -16.79 -0.08
CA PRO A 407 -19.19 -16.60 -0.40
C PRO A 407 -20.12 -16.98 0.76
N ARG A 408 -19.63 -17.67 1.80
CA ARG A 408 -20.41 -17.98 3.01
C ARG A 408 -20.62 -16.75 3.92
N LYS A 409 -19.92 -15.63 3.65
CA LYS A 409 -20.19 -14.35 4.32
C LYS A 409 -21.28 -13.62 3.55
N GLU A 410 -22.50 -13.67 4.08
CA GLU A 410 -23.73 -13.28 3.38
C GLU A 410 -24.03 -11.78 3.50
N PHE A 411 -23.02 -10.94 3.25
CA PHE A 411 -23.17 -9.50 3.18
C PHE A 411 -23.20 -9.05 1.72
N PHE A 412 -24.14 -8.17 1.39
CA PHE A 412 -24.39 -7.69 0.04
C PHE A 412 -24.46 -6.17 0.03
N ARG A 413 -23.78 -5.54 -0.93
CA ARG A 413 -23.69 -4.08 -1.11
C ARG A 413 -24.73 -3.60 -2.11
N ASP A 414 -25.11 -2.32 -2.04
CA ASP A 414 -25.97 -1.69 -3.04
C ASP A 414 -27.31 -2.45 -3.25
N VAL A 415 -27.87 -3.00 -2.17
CA VAL A 415 -29.13 -3.75 -2.21
C VAL A 415 -30.30 -2.86 -1.81
N ASP A 416 -31.29 -2.75 -2.69
CA ASP A 416 -32.54 -2.06 -2.39
C ASP A 416 -33.53 -3.05 -1.76
N ILE A 417 -34.07 -2.70 -0.59
CA ILE A 417 -35.06 -3.54 0.12
C ILE A 417 -36.30 -3.81 -0.74
N GLU A 418 -36.62 -2.88 -1.64
CA GLU A 418 -37.74 -2.95 -2.57
C GLU A 418 -37.57 -4.07 -3.62
N GLU A 419 -36.34 -4.37 -4.01
CA GLU A 419 -36.02 -5.48 -4.91
C GLU A 419 -36.30 -6.83 -4.24
N ILE A 420 -35.90 -6.97 -2.97
CA ILE A 420 -36.19 -8.15 -2.16
C ILE A 420 -37.71 -8.26 -1.93
N GLU A 421 -38.39 -7.16 -1.60
CA GLU A 421 -39.84 -7.13 -1.43
C GLU A 421 -40.59 -7.61 -2.68
N ALA A 422 -40.20 -7.12 -3.86
CA ALA A 422 -40.79 -7.55 -5.12
C ALA A 422 -40.54 -9.03 -5.41
N PHE A 423 -39.35 -9.55 -5.10
CA PHE A 423 -39.02 -10.97 -5.24
C PHE A 423 -39.86 -11.86 -4.33
N VAL A 424 -39.99 -11.49 -3.06
CA VAL A 424 -40.76 -12.24 -2.05
C VAL A 424 -42.25 -12.24 -2.40
N LYS A 425 -42.81 -11.11 -2.85
CA LYS A 425 -44.20 -11.01 -3.33
C LYS A 425 -44.47 -11.93 -4.52
N ARG A 426 -43.54 -12.05 -5.48
CA ARG A 426 -43.67 -12.99 -6.62
C ARG A 426 -43.70 -14.45 -6.18
N LYS A 427 -43.04 -14.79 -5.07
CA LYS A 427 -43.06 -16.14 -4.47
C LYS A 427 -44.33 -16.41 -3.64
N GLY A 428 -45.25 -15.47 -3.54
CA GLY A 428 -46.52 -15.63 -2.81
C GLY A 428 -46.41 -15.44 -1.30
N LEU A 429 -45.30 -14.91 -0.81
CA LEU A 429 -45.07 -14.64 0.61
C LEU A 429 -45.47 -13.19 0.92
N SER A 430 -46.21 -12.99 2.02
CA SER A 430 -46.54 -11.67 2.54
C SER A 430 -45.75 -11.40 3.82
N ALA A 431 -44.97 -10.31 3.84
CA ALA A 431 -44.24 -9.87 5.02
C ALA A 431 -44.21 -8.35 5.11
N GLN A 432 -43.95 -7.84 6.32
CA GLN A 432 -43.72 -6.42 6.55
C GLN A 432 -42.27 -6.08 6.22
N PHE A 433 -42.07 -5.03 5.41
CA PHE A 433 -40.76 -4.53 5.02
C PHE A 433 -40.56 -3.13 5.60
N ILE A 434 -39.46 -2.95 6.32
CA ILE A 434 -38.99 -1.67 6.83
C ILE A 434 -37.94 -1.16 5.86
N LYS A 435 -38.27 -0.13 5.08
CA LYS A 435 -37.41 0.37 4.01
C LYS A 435 -36.22 1.18 4.52
N MET A 436 -36.40 1.94 5.59
CA MET A 436 -35.36 2.80 6.16
C MET A 436 -34.83 2.19 7.46
N ALA A 437 -33.51 2.04 7.56
CA ALA A 437 -32.84 1.69 8.79
C ALA A 437 -33.00 2.82 9.83
N GLU A 438 -33.33 2.46 11.08
CA GLU A 438 -33.46 3.43 12.16
C GLU A 438 -32.08 3.93 12.58
N ALA A 439 -31.11 3.01 12.71
CA ALA A 439 -29.71 3.28 13.04
C ALA A 439 -29.56 4.27 14.20
N LYS A 440 -30.36 4.08 15.26
CA LYS A 440 -30.54 5.04 16.34
C LYS A 440 -29.23 5.44 17.01
N GLU A 441 -28.49 4.46 17.54
CA GLU A 441 -27.23 4.69 18.24
C GLU A 441 -26.16 5.33 17.34
N TYR A 442 -26.14 4.97 16.06
CA TYR A 442 -25.22 5.57 15.08
C TYR A 442 -25.54 7.04 14.83
N ARG A 443 -26.83 7.39 14.64
CA ARG A 443 -27.26 8.78 14.44
C ARG A 443 -27.04 9.62 15.71
N GLU A 444 -27.30 9.06 16.89
CA GLU A 444 -26.95 9.70 18.17
C GLU A 444 -25.44 9.94 18.28
N THR A 445 -24.62 8.96 17.88
CA THR A 445 -23.16 9.11 17.88
C THR A 445 -22.69 10.22 16.93
N LEU A 446 -23.28 10.33 15.73
CA LEU A 446 -22.97 11.41 14.80
C LEU A 446 -23.33 12.78 15.39
N ALA A 447 -24.52 12.91 16.00
CA ALA A 447 -24.96 14.14 16.64
C ALA A 447 -24.03 14.54 17.80
N LEU A 448 -23.59 13.58 18.62
CA LEU A 448 -22.62 13.82 19.70
C LEU A 448 -21.26 14.28 19.16
N ARG A 449 -20.76 13.66 18.07
CA ARG A 449 -19.51 14.07 17.44
C ARG A 449 -19.58 15.47 16.85
N GLU A 450 -20.71 15.84 16.26
CA GLU A 450 -20.92 17.19 15.73
C GLU A 450 -20.92 18.24 16.86
N GLN A 451 -21.52 17.93 18.01
CA GLN A 451 -21.47 18.79 19.19
C GLN A 451 -20.05 18.94 19.74
N VAL A 452 -19.28 17.85 19.83
CA VAL A 452 -17.87 17.89 20.27
C VAL A 452 -16.99 18.64 19.26
N GLY A 453 -17.21 18.45 17.96
CA GLY A 453 -16.50 19.20 16.92
C GLY A 453 -16.75 20.71 17.01
N LYS A 454 -18.00 21.13 17.28
CA LYS A 454 -18.35 22.54 17.54
C LYS A 454 -17.74 23.10 18.82
N LEU A 455 -17.52 22.27 19.84
CA LEU A 455 -16.86 22.66 21.09
C LEU A 455 -15.32 22.71 20.95
N ALA A 456 -14.74 21.91 20.05
CA ALA A 456 -13.29 21.85 19.80
C ALA A 456 -12.77 22.95 18.85
N GLU A 457 -13.67 23.74 18.22
CA GLU A 457 -13.30 24.97 17.50
C GLU A 457 -12.86 26.11 18.43
N GLU A 458 -13.04 25.97 19.76
CA GLU A 458 -12.26 26.75 20.73
C GLU A 458 -10.92 26.03 20.96
N PRO A 459 -9.78 26.59 20.52
CA PRO A 459 -8.51 25.90 20.65
C PRO A 459 -8.13 25.81 22.13
N ALA A 460 -8.31 24.62 22.72
CA ALA A 460 -7.55 24.22 23.88
C ALA A 460 -6.08 24.21 23.46
N LYS A 461 -5.33 25.24 23.87
CA LYS A 461 -3.87 25.30 23.73
C LYS A 461 -3.30 24.02 24.34
N PHE A 462 -2.95 23.06 23.48
CA PHE A 462 -2.15 21.91 23.90
C PHE A 462 -0.87 22.47 24.49
N SER A 463 -0.67 22.29 25.80
CA SER A 463 0.56 22.72 26.44
C SER A 463 1.70 21.88 25.86
N GLU A 464 2.66 22.54 25.22
CA GLU A 464 3.92 21.96 24.69
C GLU A 464 4.79 21.26 25.76
N ALA A 465 4.34 21.19 27.01
CA ALA A 465 5.09 20.66 28.14
C ALA A 465 5.19 19.13 28.21
N LEU A 466 4.52 18.38 27.34
CA LEU A 466 4.49 16.91 27.40
C LEU A 466 5.65 16.21 26.66
N PHE A 467 6.43 16.96 25.86
CA PHE A 467 7.60 16.40 25.15
C PHE A 467 8.79 17.36 25.23
N SER A 468 9.35 17.55 26.42
CA SER A 468 10.72 18.08 26.51
C SER A 468 11.70 17.01 26.01
N PRO A 469 12.57 17.31 25.03
CA PRO A 469 13.65 16.39 24.67
C PRO A 469 14.56 16.21 25.88
N ALA A 470 14.90 14.96 26.19
CA ALA A 470 15.84 14.63 27.25
C ALA A 470 17.16 15.37 26.98
N GLY A 471 17.47 16.33 27.87
CA GLY A 471 18.69 17.12 27.82
C GLY A 471 19.91 16.22 27.97
N ASP A 472 20.78 16.38 26.99
CA ASP A 472 22.16 15.93 26.89
C ASP A 472 22.91 16.03 28.24
N SER A 473 23.16 14.88 28.88
CA SER A 473 24.06 14.81 30.03
C SER A 473 25.49 14.79 29.52
N GLY A 474 26.03 15.97 29.28
CA GLY A 474 27.44 16.18 28.98
C GLY A 474 28.32 15.66 30.12
N THR A 475 29.18 14.71 29.78
CA THR A 475 30.32 14.29 30.60
C THR A 475 31.33 15.44 30.71
N GLY A 476 31.56 15.89 31.94
CA GLY A 476 32.76 16.60 32.38
C GLY A 476 33.48 15.75 33.42
#